data_AF-R6HFZ9-F1
#
_entry.id   AF-R6HFZ9-F1
#
_cell.length_a   1.000
_cell.length_b   1.000
_cell.length_c   1.000
_cell.angle_alpha   90.00
_cell.angle_beta   90.00
_cell.angle_gamma   90.00
#
_symmetry.space_group_name_H-M   'P 1'
#
loop_
_entity.id
_entity.type
_entity.pdbx_description
1 polymer ?
#
loop_
_entity_poly.entity_id
_entity_poly.type
_entity_poly.pdbx_seq_one_letter_code
_entity_poly.pdbx_strand_id
1 'polypeptide(L)'
;MPVYTYREDIIVGTEVSEFLESHGLDLAKMNLNRDSDDEVILGGIVSRAPVVGLALDSSGLYPFRNLKLIPLEEPEAQAIHPIGVLRLAGKRFNPATNDFIEFLFGFAHNFYHYDDPENANLTSPVVCC
;
A
#
# COMPACT_ATOMS: atom_id res chain seq x y z
N MET A 1 3.07 -3.27 24.47
CA MET A 1 4.04 -3.87 23.51
C MET A 1 4.27 -2.86 22.41
N PRO A 2 5.52 -2.49 22.07
CA PRO A 2 5.78 -1.54 20.99
C PRO A 2 5.35 -2.12 19.65
N VAL A 3 4.63 -1.32 18.85
CA VAL A 3 4.26 -1.66 17.47
C VAL A 3 5.18 -0.86 16.55
N TYR A 4 5.93 -1.54 15.70
CA TYR A 4 6.81 -0.89 14.74
C TYR A 4 6.01 -0.55 13.47
N THR A 5 6.23 0.64 12.92
CA THR A 5 5.56 1.10 11.71
C THR A 5 6.39 2.18 11.03
N TYR A 6 5.84 2.73 9.96
CA TYR A 6 6.47 3.73 9.12
C TYR A 6 6.73 5.05 9.86
N ARG A 7 7.75 5.79 9.41
CA ARG A 7 7.92 7.19 9.80
C ARG A 7 6.71 8.02 9.39
N GLU A 8 6.31 8.99 10.20
CA GLU A 8 5.13 9.82 9.92
C GLU A 8 5.32 10.78 8.74
N ASP A 9 6.57 11.14 8.43
CA ASP A 9 6.93 12.12 7.40
C ASP A 9 7.05 11.56 5.98
N ILE A 10 6.67 10.29 5.78
CA ILE A 10 6.60 9.66 4.46
C ILE A 10 5.15 9.31 4.11
N ILE A 11 4.85 9.23 2.82
CA ILE A 11 3.49 9.00 2.28
C ILE A 11 2.81 7.81 2.97
N VAL A 12 3.47 6.65 2.98
CA VAL A 12 2.92 5.42 3.57
C VAL A 12 2.64 5.59 5.07
N GLY A 13 3.50 6.29 5.81
CA GLY A 13 3.28 6.50 7.24
C GLY A 13 2.21 7.52 7.55
N THR A 14 2.01 8.52 6.68
CA THR A 14 0.84 9.41 6.74
C THR A 14 -0.43 8.60 6.50
N GLU A 15 -0.50 7.78 5.45
CA GLU A 15 -1.68 6.96 5.12
C GLU A 15 -2.01 5.95 6.24
N VAL A 16 -1.00 5.31 6.84
CA VAL A 16 -1.20 4.43 8.00
C VAL A 16 -1.70 5.20 9.22
N SER A 17 -1.23 6.44 9.42
CA SER A 17 -1.72 7.30 10.50
C SER A 17 -3.19 7.65 10.30
N GLU A 18 -3.56 8.10 9.10
CA GLU A 18 -4.93 8.44 8.74
C GLU A 18 -5.86 7.22 8.84
N PHE A 19 -5.40 6.04 8.40
CA PHE A 19 -6.14 4.79 8.57
C PHE A 19 -6.42 4.51 10.05
N LEU A 20 -5.42 4.57 10.92
CA LEU A 20 -5.62 4.29 12.35
C LEU A 20 -6.53 5.34 13.02
N GLU A 21 -6.35 6.63 12.70
CA GLU A 21 -7.16 7.72 13.26
C GLU A 21 -8.62 7.68 12.80
N SER A 22 -8.87 7.35 11.52
CA SER A 22 -10.22 7.17 10.99
C SER A 22 -10.99 6.03 11.65
N HIS A 23 -10.27 5.04 12.21
CA HIS A 23 -10.83 3.96 13.03
C HIS A 23 -10.91 4.30 14.53
N GLY A 24 -10.73 5.58 14.89
CA GLY A 24 -10.91 6.09 16.24
C GLY A 24 -9.74 5.79 17.18
N LEU A 25 -8.57 5.43 16.66
CA LEU A 25 -7.38 5.20 17.46
C LEU A 25 -6.63 6.51 17.74
N ASP A 26 -6.16 6.66 18.96
CA ASP A 26 -5.33 7.79 19.39
C ASP A 26 -3.85 7.41 19.28
N LEU A 27 -3.20 7.90 18.23
CA LEU A 27 -1.81 7.59 17.92
C LEU A 27 -0.84 7.94 19.06
N ALA A 28 -1.13 8.99 19.84
CA ALA A 28 -0.30 9.39 20.97
C ALA A 28 -0.37 8.40 22.14
N LYS A 29 -1.47 7.63 22.23
CA LYS A 29 -1.63 6.54 23.20
C LYS A 29 -1.17 5.19 22.67
N MET A 30 -1.05 5.05 21.35
CA MET A 30 -0.46 3.88 20.73
C MET A 30 1.07 3.96 20.89
N ASN A 31 1.68 2.95 21.52
CA ASN A 31 3.13 2.87 21.67
C ASN A 31 3.81 2.51 20.33
N LEU A 32 3.70 3.41 19.35
CA LEU A 32 4.20 3.25 18.00
C LEU A 32 5.69 3.63 17.96
N ASN A 33 6.52 2.72 17.46
CA ASN A 33 7.88 3.02 17.03
C ASN A 33 7.84 3.30 15.52
N ARG A 34 8.13 4.55 15.13
CA ARG A 34 7.98 5.08 13.78
C ARG A 34 9.35 5.32 13.15
N ASP A 35 10.13 4.26 12.96
CA ASP A 35 11.53 4.33 12.52
C ASP A 35 11.78 3.65 11.15
N SER A 36 10.73 3.18 10.46
CA SER A 36 10.87 2.43 9.19
C SER A 36 10.45 3.22 7.96
N ASP A 37 11.18 3.07 6.86
CA ASP A 37 10.85 3.71 5.57
C ASP A 37 10.11 2.80 4.59
N ASP A 38 10.32 1.50 4.75
CA ASP A 38 9.80 0.48 3.86
C ASP A 38 9.67 -0.85 4.60
N GLU A 39 9.08 -1.83 3.92
CA GLU A 39 8.86 -3.15 4.48
C GLU A 39 10.16 -3.95 4.68
N VAL A 40 11.25 -3.60 3.99
CA VAL A 40 12.53 -4.30 4.14
C VAL A 40 13.15 -3.98 5.50
N ILE A 41 13.16 -2.70 5.88
CA ILE A 41 13.62 -2.25 7.20
C ILE A 41 12.71 -2.82 8.29
N LEU A 42 11.39 -2.66 8.12
CA LEU A 42 10.40 -3.12 9.10
C LEU A 42 10.47 -4.64 9.30
N GLY A 43 10.53 -5.42 8.23
CA GLY A 43 10.71 -6.87 8.26
C GLY A 43 12.04 -7.28 8.90
N GLY A 44 13.11 -6.50 8.68
CA GLY A 44 14.40 -6.69 9.32
C GLY A 44 14.36 -6.55 10.85
N ILE A 45 13.56 -5.61 11.36
CA ILE A 45 13.37 -5.38 12.80
C ILE A 45 12.51 -6.50 13.39
N VAL A 46 11.33 -6.73 12.82
CA VAL A 46 10.33 -7.69 13.35
C VAL A 46 10.86 -9.12 13.30
N SER A 47 11.67 -9.48 12.30
CA SER A 47 12.26 -10.83 12.19
C SER A 47 13.29 -11.17 13.28
N ARG A 48 13.78 -10.18 14.04
CA ARG A 48 14.89 -10.34 15.00
C ARG A 48 14.51 -10.09 16.46
N ALA A 49 13.31 -9.60 16.72
CA ALA A 49 12.85 -9.25 18.07
C ALA A 49 11.40 -9.69 18.30
N PRO A 50 10.99 -9.95 19.56
CA PRO A 50 9.61 -10.30 19.89
C PRO A 50 8.70 -9.06 19.86
N VAL A 51 8.52 -8.48 18.68
CA VAL A 51 7.76 -7.26 18.41
C VAL A 51 6.79 -7.49 17.25
N VAL A 52 5.81 -6.61 17.09
CA VAL A 52 4.85 -6.65 15.98
C VAL A 52 5.09 -5.44 15.09
N GLY A 53 5.00 -5.64 13.77
CA GLY A 53 5.01 -4.56 12.78
C GLY A 53 3.63 -4.37 12.18
N LEU A 54 3.25 -3.11 11.95
CA LEU A 54 2.14 -2.75 11.06
C LEU A 54 2.74 -2.38 9.71
N ALA A 55 2.47 -3.21 8.69
CA ALA A 55 3.12 -3.16 7.39
C ALA A 55 2.09 -3.29 6.27
N LEU A 56 2.41 -2.73 5.10
CA LEU A 56 1.74 -3.04 3.85
C LEU A 56 2.15 -4.44 3.37
N ASP A 57 1.22 -5.12 2.69
CA ASP A 57 1.53 -6.37 1.98
C ASP A 57 2.35 -6.05 0.73
N SER A 58 3.67 -6.09 0.87
CA SER A 58 4.61 -5.70 -0.19
C SER A 58 5.67 -6.76 -0.42
N SER A 59 6.21 -6.78 -1.64
CA SER A 59 7.34 -7.66 -2.01
C SER A 59 8.58 -7.45 -1.12
N GLY A 60 8.68 -6.33 -0.41
CA GLY A 60 9.74 -6.06 0.57
C GLY A 60 9.74 -7.02 1.76
N LEU A 61 8.59 -7.64 2.07
CA LEU A 61 8.48 -8.67 3.11
C LEU A 61 8.92 -10.07 2.64
N TYR A 62 9.01 -10.31 1.33
CA TYR A 62 9.27 -11.63 0.74
C TYR A 62 10.53 -12.35 1.29
N PRO A 63 11.65 -11.65 1.59
CA PRO A 63 12.83 -12.31 2.16
C PRO A 63 12.61 -12.91 3.56
N PHE A 64 11.63 -12.41 4.32
CA PHE A 64 11.43 -12.78 5.74
C PHE A 64 10.45 -13.94 5.90
N ARG A 65 10.87 -15.14 5.44
CA ARG A 65 10.03 -16.36 5.41
C ARG A 65 9.52 -16.84 6.78
N ASN A 66 10.12 -16.37 7.87
CA ASN A 66 9.72 -16.68 9.23
C ASN A 66 8.65 -15.73 9.78
N LEU A 67 8.32 -14.66 9.05
CA LEU A 67 7.24 -13.75 9.39
C LEU A 67 5.94 -14.20 8.74
N LYS A 68 4.84 -13.94 9.45
CA LYS A 68 3.49 -14.14 8.95
C LYS A 68 2.81 -12.79 8.91
N LEU A 69 2.40 -12.34 7.73
CA LEU A 69 1.50 -11.20 7.60
C LEU A 69 0.09 -11.66 7.94
N ILE A 70 -0.57 -10.92 8.83
CA ILE A 70 -1.97 -11.13 9.20
C ILE A 70 -2.74 -9.96 8.59
N PRO A 71 -3.61 -10.19 7.59
CA PRO A 71 -4.38 -9.11 7.00
C PRO A 71 -5.35 -8.55 8.03
N LEU A 72 -5.55 -7.23 7.99
CA LEU A 72 -6.60 -6.56 8.73
C LEU A 72 -7.96 -6.84 8.06
N GLU A 73 -9.04 -6.86 8.84
CA GLU A 73 -10.38 -7.21 8.34
C GLU A 73 -11.06 -6.03 7.64
N GLU A 74 -10.61 -4.81 7.96
CA GLU A 74 -11.10 -3.55 7.40
C GLU A 74 -10.80 -3.49 5.89
N PRO A 75 -11.81 -3.34 5.01
CA PRO A 75 -11.61 -3.28 3.57
C PRO A 75 -10.64 -2.16 3.14
N GLU A 76 -10.68 -1.03 3.84
CA GLU A 76 -9.80 0.11 3.62
C GLU A 76 -8.33 -0.27 3.80
N ALA A 77 -8.02 -1.20 4.72
CA ALA A 77 -6.66 -1.66 4.96
C ALA A 77 -6.02 -2.35 3.75
N GLN A 78 -6.85 -2.94 2.87
CA GLN A 78 -6.39 -3.59 1.64
C GLN A 78 -6.13 -2.57 0.51
N ALA A 79 -6.58 -1.33 0.67
CA ALA A 79 -6.50 -0.26 -0.32
C ALA A 79 -5.66 0.95 0.11
N ILE A 80 -5.05 0.92 1.32
CA ILE A 80 -4.30 2.04 1.93
C ILE A 80 -3.26 2.66 0.98
N HIS A 81 -2.62 1.85 0.13
CA HIS A 81 -1.56 2.31 -0.77
C HIS A 81 -1.78 1.85 -2.22
N PRO A 82 -2.57 2.58 -3.02
CA PRO A 82 -2.89 2.18 -4.38
C PRO A 82 -1.67 2.34 -5.30
N ILE A 83 -1.38 1.30 -6.07
CA ILE A 83 -0.33 1.33 -7.11
C ILE A 83 -0.97 1.69 -8.44
N GLY A 84 -0.40 2.68 -9.13
CA GLY A 84 -0.93 3.19 -10.40
C GLY A 84 0.15 3.48 -11.44
N VAL A 85 -0.30 3.68 -12.68
CA VAL A 85 0.54 4.11 -13.79
C VAL A 85 0.53 5.64 -13.88
N LEU A 86 1.68 6.28 -13.63
CA LEU A 86 1.82 7.73 -13.78
C LEU A 86 2.29 8.08 -15.21
N ARG A 87 1.55 8.95 -15.90
CA ARG A 87 1.89 9.45 -17.24
C ARG A 87 1.68 10.95 -17.37
N LEU A 88 2.48 11.61 -18.20
CA LEU A 88 2.31 13.05 -18.48
C LEU A 88 1.11 13.29 -19.40
N ALA A 89 0.13 14.06 -18.91
CA ALA A 89 -1.09 14.38 -19.65
C ALA A 89 -0.80 15.13 -20.97
N GLY A 90 -1.56 14.82 -22.03
CA GLY A 90 -1.46 15.49 -23.33
C GLY A 90 -0.19 15.20 -24.13
N LYS A 91 0.70 14.32 -23.65
CA LYS A 91 1.90 13.92 -24.39
C LYS A 91 1.66 12.70 -25.26
N ARG A 92 2.29 12.71 -26.43
CA ARG A 92 2.42 11.51 -27.26
C ARG A 92 3.55 10.66 -26.72
N PHE A 93 3.23 9.41 -26.42
CA PHE A 93 4.22 8.40 -26.09
C PHE A 93 4.61 7.63 -27.35
N ASN A 94 5.82 7.09 -27.37
CA ASN A 94 6.25 6.21 -28.46
C ASN A 94 5.43 4.90 -28.44
N PRO A 95 5.40 4.13 -29.54
CA PRO A 95 4.61 2.90 -29.62
C PRO A 95 4.91 1.92 -28.48
N ALA A 96 6.18 1.66 -28.17
CA ALA A 96 6.56 0.73 -27.12
C ALA A 96 6.05 1.15 -25.72
N THR A 97 6.02 2.45 -25.43
CA THR A 97 5.45 2.97 -24.17
C THR A 97 3.93 2.81 -24.14
N ASN A 98 3.24 2.99 -25.26
CA ASN A 98 1.80 2.72 -25.32
C ASN A 98 1.50 1.23 -25.15
N ASP A 99 2.26 0.36 -25.83
CA ASP A 99 2.13 -1.09 -25.70
C ASP A 99 2.36 -1.55 -24.25
N PHE A 100 3.34 -0.95 -23.56
CA PHE A 100 3.60 -1.24 -22.15
C PHE A 100 2.47 -0.77 -21.24
N ILE A 101 1.91 0.42 -21.47
CA ILE A 101 0.75 0.93 -20.72
C ILE A 101 -0.47 0.03 -20.95
N GLU A 102 -0.74 -0.36 -22.19
CA GLU A 102 -1.83 -1.28 -22.54
C GLU A 102 -1.65 -2.65 -21.88
N PHE A 103 -0.41 -3.18 -21.88
CA PHE A 103 -0.08 -4.40 -21.15
C PHE A 103 -0.38 -4.25 -19.66
N LEU A 104 0.04 -3.16 -19.01
CA LEU A 104 -0.21 -2.96 -17.57
C LEU A 104 -1.70 -2.85 -17.26
N PHE A 105 -2.49 -2.17 -18.09
CA PHE A 105 -3.94 -2.11 -17.91
C PHE A 105 -4.62 -3.47 -18.13
N GLY A 106 -4.21 -4.22 -19.16
CA GLY A 106 -4.71 -5.57 -19.40
C GLY A 106 -4.33 -6.54 -18.28
N PHE A 107 -3.10 -6.46 -17.78
CA PHE A 107 -2.64 -7.22 -16.63
C PHE A 107 -3.47 -6.88 -15.38
N ALA A 108 -3.63 -5.59 -15.07
CA ALA A 108 -4.42 -5.16 -13.92
C ALA A 108 -5.89 -5.63 -14.02
N HIS A 109 -6.50 -5.51 -15.19
CA HIS A 109 -7.89 -5.92 -15.41
C HIS A 109 -8.11 -7.42 -15.19
N ASN A 110 -7.17 -8.26 -15.64
CA ASN A 110 -7.27 -9.71 -15.52
C ASN A 110 -6.94 -10.25 -14.12
N PHE A 111 -6.14 -9.52 -13.32
CA PHE A 111 -5.71 -9.96 -11.99
C PHE A 111 -6.52 -9.34 -10.84
N TYR A 112 -7.08 -8.14 -11.01
CA TYR A 112 -7.83 -7.44 -9.96
C TYR A 112 -9.36 -7.48 -10.12
N HIS A 113 -9.91 -8.16 -11.15
CA HIS A 113 -11.35 -8.30 -11.42
C HIS A 113 -12.17 -7.03 -11.09
N TYR A 114 -12.04 -5.99 -11.90
CA TYR A 114 -12.79 -4.73 -11.72
C TYR A 114 -14.33 -4.88 -11.84
N ASP A 115 -14.81 -6.03 -12.30
CA ASP A 115 -16.24 -6.37 -12.35
C ASP A 115 -16.79 -6.78 -10.97
N ASP A 116 -15.93 -6.91 -9.95
CA ASP A 116 -16.32 -7.09 -8.56
C ASP A 116 -16.89 -5.76 -8.00
N PRO A 117 -18.13 -5.73 -7.47
CA PRO A 117 -18.75 -4.51 -6.96
C PRO A 117 -17.94 -3.78 -5.87
N GLU A 118 -17.01 -4.45 -5.18
CA GLU A 118 -16.09 -3.81 -4.22
C GLU A 118 -14.99 -2.97 -4.90
N ASN A 119 -14.65 -3.28 -6.16
CA ASN A 119 -13.60 -2.60 -6.95
C ASN A 119 -14.13 -1.51 -7.90
N ALA A 120 -15.46 -1.33 -7.97
CA ALA A 120 -16.12 -0.37 -8.87
C ALA A 120 -15.76 1.10 -8.58
N ASN A 121 -15.36 1.43 -7.34
CA ASN A 121 -14.95 2.79 -6.96
C ASN A 121 -13.55 3.16 -7.45
N LEU A 122 -12.74 2.20 -7.89
CA LEU A 122 -11.42 2.43 -8.49
C LEU A 122 -11.53 2.82 -9.98
N THR A 123 -12.70 2.67 -10.59
CA THR A 123 -12.99 3.09 -11.96
C THR A 123 -13.70 4.44 -11.98
N SER A 124 -13.07 5.51 -11.49
CA SER A 124 -13.53 6.84 -11.89
C SER A 124 -12.94 7.14 -13.27
N PRO A 125 -13.74 7.26 -14.34
CA PRO A 125 -13.22 7.79 -15.59
C PRO A 125 -12.79 9.21 -15.27
N VAL A 126 -11.50 9.50 -15.45
CA VAL A 126 -11.03 10.88 -15.49
C VAL A 126 -11.84 11.57 -16.59
N VAL A 127 -12.87 12.29 -16.18
CA VAL A 127 -13.64 13.18 -17.03
C VAL A 127 -12.64 14.25 -17.47
N CYS A 128 -12.09 14.07 -18.67
CA CYS A 128 -11.43 15.14 -19.38
C CYS A 128 -12.49 16.20 -19.71
N CYS A 129 -12.56 17.23 -18.88
CA CYS A 129 -12.99 18.57 -19.26
C CYS A 129 -11.76 19.47 -19.32
#